data_AF-A0A949G1Z7-F1
#
_entry.id   AF-A0A949G1Z7-F1
#
_cell.length_a   1.000
_cell.length_b   1.000
_cell.length_c   1.000
_cell.angle_alpha   90.00
_cell.angle_beta   90.00
_cell.angle_gamma   90.00
#
_symmetry.space_group_name_H-M   'P 1'
#
loop_
_entity.id
_entity.type
_entity.pdbx_description
1 polymer ?
#
loop_
_entity_poly.entity_id
_entity_poly.type
_entity_poly.pdbx_seq_one_letter_code
_entity_poly.pdbx_strand_id
1 'polypeptide(L)'
;SPATLAGGTVSFEAGTLRITNTDALSGASGPVIRFNAGIGTATLGVGFNGELANAIEVPTGLAQQQLIQTSAAGTPTLSGVMTINYNTLIRHNQSSGTLTVSGTANTVASGATVSFATQTAGNVTDSALWSGAGTLAYGSTGTASTGSFFISGQKTHAGGSRINSIIGRAVVSTDSLGPANAPTSGPFGTGTVSLASGFKLRSGTAADVVIGNAVTVTATTTASRFTTATDEKSLTFTGDVTLGSVARTISVDTGSTVAGAYVAFNGSVSGTGGLTKAGAGTLVLGGSNSFTGSLTVQSGRLRLAHAAAAGSCTVVPMSGGTVALAPALQATMGGLSANAGGLIDVANGRATVLAGLSATDMVTAILSGRGDGSWNGTSGITSSVAAASGGDRTVGWLDNGDGSVTFGFAAAGDSNLDWMVDIIDAANFLAGGKFDVGPPANWMEGDYTYDGFVDILDAAMFLSNGLFDAGFYNPAPGAGPNAVVAVPEPAGLAAIAVAAAAVYVRRRVSPFNRGAKR
;
A
#
# COMPACT_ATOMS: atom_id res chain seq x y z
N SER A 1 2.99 46.48 -33.64
CA SER A 1 3.60 45.38 -34.42
C SER A 1 3.96 44.27 -33.45
N PRO A 2 3.57 43.00 -33.67
CA PRO A 2 4.08 41.91 -32.85
C PRO A 2 5.59 41.81 -33.12
N ALA A 3 6.39 42.25 -32.16
CA ALA A 3 7.84 42.08 -32.23
C ALA A 3 8.14 40.62 -31.89
N THR A 4 8.45 39.82 -32.89
CA THR A 4 9.01 38.48 -32.71
C THR A 4 10.47 38.65 -32.32
N LEU A 5 10.81 38.38 -31.06
CA LEU A 5 12.20 38.20 -30.68
C LEU A 5 12.62 36.81 -31.16
N ALA A 6 13.51 36.73 -32.14
CA ALA A 6 14.06 35.47 -32.65
C ALA A 6 15.48 35.30 -32.11
N GLY A 7 15.74 34.22 -31.37
CA GLY A 7 17.03 33.95 -30.73
C GLY A 7 17.42 34.92 -29.62
N GLY A 8 18.52 34.60 -28.91
CA GLY A 8 19.08 35.41 -27.82
C GLY A 8 18.56 35.06 -26.42
N THR A 9 18.87 35.90 -25.44
CA THR A 9 18.45 35.72 -24.04
C THR A 9 17.74 36.98 -23.54
N VAL A 10 16.51 36.83 -23.05
CA VAL A 10 15.80 37.87 -22.30
C VAL A 10 16.05 37.63 -20.82
N SER A 11 16.82 38.51 -20.18
CA SER A 11 17.16 38.40 -18.75
C SER A 11 16.48 39.46 -17.90
N PHE A 12 16.07 39.12 -16.69
CA PHE A 12 15.46 40.06 -15.75
C PHE A 12 15.83 39.74 -14.29
N GLU A 13 16.05 40.77 -13.48
CA GLU A 13 16.64 40.66 -12.12
C GLU A 13 15.63 40.80 -10.99
N ALA A 14 14.58 41.60 -11.17
CA ALA A 14 13.50 41.81 -10.22
C ALA A 14 12.24 42.33 -10.93
N GLY A 15 11.07 42.14 -10.32
CA GLY A 15 9.80 42.56 -10.89
C GLY A 15 9.13 41.48 -11.75
N THR A 16 8.21 41.89 -12.64
CA THR A 16 7.43 40.95 -13.45
C THR A 16 7.72 41.12 -14.94
N LEU A 17 8.27 40.08 -15.58
CA LEU A 17 8.23 39.94 -17.03
C LEU A 17 6.89 39.32 -17.41
N ARG A 18 6.00 40.08 -18.06
CA ARG A 18 4.68 39.60 -18.46
C ARG A 18 4.62 39.35 -19.96
N ILE A 19 4.30 38.12 -20.36
CA ILE A 19 4.08 37.72 -21.75
C ILE A 19 2.57 37.61 -21.96
N THR A 20 2.01 38.44 -22.85
CA THR A 20 0.55 38.56 -23.04
C THR A 20 0.04 38.05 -24.38
N ASN A 21 0.93 37.64 -25.29
CA ASN A 21 0.57 37.12 -26.62
C ASN A 21 1.51 35.96 -27.01
N THR A 22 0.97 34.93 -27.65
CA THR A 22 1.68 33.81 -28.28
C THR A 22 2.72 34.27 -29.31
N ASP A 23 2.44 35.33 -30.07
CA ASP A 23 3.32 35.75 -31.19
C ASP A 23 4.59 36.48 -30.74
N ALA A 24 4.71 36.85 -29.46
CA ALA A 24 5.85 37.62 -28.97
C ALA A 24 7.13 36.80 -28.84
N LEU A 25 7.00 35.48 -28.63
CA LEU A 25 8.11 34.61 -28.20
C LEU A 25 8.01 33.14 -28.68
N SER A 26 6.95 32.74 -29.41
CA SER A 26 6.68 31.34 -29.72
C SER A 26 7.59 30.74 -30.81
N GLY A 27 7.98 29.49 -30.58
CA GLY A 27 8.81 28.66 -31.46
C GLY A 27 10.00 28.06 -30.72
N ALA A 28 10.47 26.87 -31.13
CA ALA A 28 11.69 26.25 -30.60
C ALA A 28 12.96 27.13 -30.75
N SER A 29 12.87 28.19 -31.57
CA SER A 29 13.89 29.20 -31.84
C SER A 29 13.66 30.54 -31.10
N GLY A 30 12.66 30.60 -30.21
CA GLY A 30 12.41 31.77 -29.36
C GLY A 30 13.55 32.02 -28.36
N PRO A 31 13.65 33.21 -27.76
CA PRO A 31 14.76 33.53 -26.85
C PRO A 31 14.66 32.70 -25.57
N VAL A 32 15.82 32.50 -24.95
CA VAL A 32 15.94 31.95 -23.59
C VAL A 32 15.45 33.00 -22.60
N ILE A 33 14.52 32.64 -21.74
CA ILE A 33 14.04 33.48 -20.64
C ILE A 33 14.89 33.15 -19.42
N ARG A 34 15.76 34.07 -19.00
CA ARG A 34 16.69 33.86 -17.88
C ARG A 34 16.34 34.74 -16.69
N PHE A 35 16.21 34.14 -15.52
CA PHE A 35 16.16 34.87 -14.26
C PHE A 35 17.60 35.28 -13.89
N ASN A 36 17.83 36.51 -13.44
CA ASN A 36 19.14 36.96 -12.98
C ASN A 36 19.17 37.19 -11.47
N ALA A 37 20.37 37.17 -10.89
CA ALA A 37 20.59 37.44 -9.47
C ALA A 37 20.25 38.90 -9.13
N GLY A 38 19.21 39.08 -8.32
CA GLY A 38 18.79 40.37 -7.79
C GLY A 38 18.33 40.26 -6.33
N ILE A 39 18.03 41.40 -5.70
CA ILE A 39 17.63 41.49 -4.28
C ILE A 39 16.17 41.06 -4.01
N GLY A 40 15.39 40.71 -5.03
CA GLY A 40 13.95 40.44 -4.91
C GLY A 40 13.49 39.20 -5.67
N THR A 41 12.21 38.86 -5.48
CA THR A 41 11.54 37.82 -6.27
C THR A 41 11.30 38.33 -7.69
N ALA A 42 11.82 37.62 -8.70
CA ALA A 42 11.47 37.89 -10.08
C ALA A 42 10.35 36.95 -10.53
N THR A 43 9.44 37.49 -11.35
CA THR A 43 8.21 36.81 -11.75
C THR A 43 8.09 36.74 -13.26
N LEU A 44 7.94 35.53 -13.80
CA LEU A 44 7.51 35.31 -15.18
C LEU A 44 5.99 35.12 -15.20
N GLY A 45 5.26 36.07 -15.80
CA GLY A 45 3.81 36.05 -15.93
C GLY A 45 3.36 35.64 -17.33
N VAL A 46 2.64 34.53 -17.46
CA VAL A 46 2.02 34.09 -18.73
C VAL A 46 0.54 34.46 -18.74
N GLY A 47 0.18 35.43 -19.58
CA GLY A 47 -1.15 36.03 -19.64
C GLY A 47 -2.01 35.59 -20.82
N PHE A 48 -1.59 34.58 -21.60
CA PHE A 48 -2.31 34.09 -22.77
C PHE A 48 -2.66 32.60 -22.64
N ASN A 49 -3.66 32.16 -23.40
CA ASN A 49 -3.97 30.74 -23.60
C ASN A 49 -3.15 30.25 -24.80
N GLY A 50 -2.41 29.15 -24.65
CA GLY A 50 -1.50 28.66 -25.68
C GLY A 50 -0.20 28.12 -25.08
N GLU A 51 0.74 27.80 -25.96
CA GLU A 51 2.02 27.18 -25.59
C GLU A 51 3.16 28.21 -25.53
N LEU A 52 3.84 28.28 -24.38
CA LEU A 52 5.13 28.93 -24.23
C LEU A 52 6.23 27.86 -24.34
N ALA A 53 6.82 27.74 -25.52
CA ALA A 53 7.84 26.74 -25.85
C ALA A 53 9.28 27.23 -25.62
N ASN A 54 9.47 28.40 -25.02
CA ASN A 54 10.79 28.99 -24.77
C ASN A 54 11.57 28.22 -23.70
N ALA A 55 12.89 28.21 -23.84
CA ALA A 55 13.76 27.77 -22.76
C ALA A 55 13.66 28.75 -21.58
N ILE A 56 13.55 28.21 -20.37
CA ILE A 56 13.51 28.99 -19.12
C ILE A 56 14.69 28.56 -18.26
N GLU A 57 15.51 29.51 -17.85
CA GLU A 57 16.69 29.26 -17.02
C GLU A 57 16.60 30.02 -15.70
N VAL A 58 16.65 29.27 -14.61
CA VAL A 58 16.80 29.80 -13.24
C VAL A 58 18.20 29.44 -12.76
N PRO A 59 19.16 30.38 -12.69
CA PRO A 59 20.52 30.11 -12.28
C PRO A 59 20.63 29.91 -10.76
N THR A 60 21.81 29.50 -10.29
CA THR A 60 22.14 29.40 -8.86
C THR A 60 22.35 30.79 -8.23
N GLY A 61 22.46 30.85 -6.90
CA GLY A 61 22.87 32.07 -6.19
C GLY A 61 21.82 33.17 -6.09
N LEU A 62 20.54 32.86 -6.31
CA LEU A 62 19.45 33.81 -6.17
C LEU A 62 19.11 34.07 -4.70
N ALA A 63 18.68 35.28 -4.37
CA ALA A 63 18.36 35.66 -2.98
C ALA A 63 16.99 35.13 -2.51
N GLN A 64 16.06 34.88 -3.43
CA GLN A 64 14.67 34.52 -3.13
C GLN A 64 14.14 33.46 -4.11
N GLN A 65 13.03 32.81 -3.73
CA GLN A 65 12.30 31.90 -4.61
C GLN A 65 11.78 32.65 -5.83
N GLN A 66 11.93 32.07 -7.02
CA GLN A 66 11.43 32.65 -8.27
C GLN A 66 9.99 32.20 -8.55
N LEU A 67 9.21 33.03 -9.24
CA LEU A 67 7.81 32.74 -9.53
C LEU A 67 7.57 32.64 -11.04
N ILE A 68 7.04 31.52 -11.49
CA ILE A 68 6.43 31.37 -12.81
C ILE A 68 4.94 31.24 -12.57
N GLN A 69 4.15 32.20 -13.03
CA GLN A 69 2.73 32.23 -12.81
C GLN A 69 1.94 32.41 -14.10
N THR A 70 0.82 31.72 -14.21
CA THR A 70 -0.12 31.95 -15.30
C THR A 70 -1.36 32.67 -14.80
N SER A 71 -1.82 33.66 -15.56
CA SER A 71 -3.02 34.44 -15.28
C SER A 71 -4.09 34.29 -16.36
N ALA A 72 -3.98 33.24 -17.18
CA ALA A 72 -4.95 32.92 -18.22
C ALA A 72 -5.89 31.82 -17.71
N ALA A 73 -7.20 32.07 -17.77
CA ALA A 73 -8.22 31.18 -17.22
C ALA A 73 -8.50 29.92 -18.07
N GLY A 74 -7.91 29.81 -19.26
CA GLY A 74 -8.04 28.65 -20.13
C GLY A 74 -6.95 27.60 -19.87
N THR A 75 -6.22 27.20 -20.90
CA THR A 75 -5.23 26.11 -20.86
C THR A 75 -3.83 26.59 -21.26
N PRO A 76 -3.18 27.46 -20.46
CA PRO A 76 -1.79 27.83 -20.71
C PRO A 76 -0.87 26.62 -20.58
N THR A 77 0.10 26.49 -21.48
CA THR A 77 1.07 25.38 -21.51
C THR A 77 2.50 25.93 -21.48
N LEU A 78 3.35 25.35 -20.64
CA LEU A 78 4.80 25.56 -20.60
C LEU A 78 5.47 24.29 -21.10
N SER A 79 6.09 24.31 -22.28
CA SER A 79 6.62 23.10 -22.94
C SER A 79 8.10 23.16 -23.32
N GLY A 80 8.71 24.34 -23.22
CA GLY A 80 10.12 24.53 -23.50
C GLY A 80 11.02 23.87 -22.46
N VAL A 81 12.33 23.94 -22.71
CA VAL A 81 13.35 23.39 -21.80
C VAL A 81 13.47 24.27 -20.55
N MET A 82 13.13 23.75 -19.39
CA MET A 82 13.34 24.41 -18.11
C MET A 82 14.60 23.88 -17.43
N THR A 83 15.55 24.76 -17.13
CA THR A 83 16.75 24.48 -16.35
C THR A 83 16.67 25.21 -15.02
N ILE A 84 16.36 24.48 -13.94
CA ILE A 84 16.08 25.06 -12.63
C ILE A 84 17.20 24.76 -11.64
N ASN A 85 18.03 25.75 -11.33
CA ASN A 85 19.15 25.63 -10.39
C ASN A 85 18.90 26.33 -9.03
N TYR A 86 17.70 26.86 -8.82
CA TYR A 86 17.28 27.46 -7.55
C TYR A 86 15.78 27.28 -7.32
N ASN A 87 15.33 27.48 -6.08
CA ASN A 87 13.93 27.29 -5.71
C ASN A 87 13.00 28.12 -6.60
N THR A 88 12.07 27.43 -7.25
CA THR A 88 11.13 28.03 -8.20
C THR A 88 9.72 27.54 -7.90
N LEU A 89 8.77 28.46 -7.88
CA LEU A 89 7.35 28.20 -7.73
C LEU A 89 6.67 28.36 -9.09
N ILE A 90 6.07 27.28 -9.60
CA ILE A 90 5.22 27.27 -10.78
C ILE A 90 3.78 27.25 -10.30
N ARG A 91 2.98 28.25 -10.67
CA ARG A 91 1.64 28.42 -10.11
C ARG A 91 0.59 28.74 -11.17
N HIS A 92 -0.58 28.11 -11.05
CA HIS A 92 -1.80 28.59 -11.70
C HIS A 92 -2.57 29.52 -10.75
N ASN A 93 -2.75 30.77 -11.17
CA ASN A 93 -3.41 31.80 -10.38
C ASN A 93 -4.77 32.19 -10.95
N GLN A 94 -5.60 31.21 -11.32
CA GLN A 94 -6.93 31.41 -11.90
C GLN A 94 -7.94 30.42 -11.32
N SER A 95 -9.19 30.85 -11.17
CA SER A 95 -10.26 30.04 -10.56
C SER A 95 -10.79 28.93 -11.47
N SER A 96 -10.35 28.87 -12.71
CA SER A 96 -10.72 27.85 -13.68
C SER A 96 -9.56 27.58 -14.64
N GLY A 97 -9.71 26.53 -15.45
CA GLY A 97 -8.70 26.12 -16.42
C GLY A 97 -7.64 25.21 -15.84
N THR A 98 -6.61 24.93 -16.65
CA THR A 98 -5.50 24.05 -16.27
C THR A 98 -4.19 24.59 -16.84
N LEU A 99 -3.23 24.89 -15.97
CA LEU A 99 -1.85 25.11 -16.38
C LEU A 99 -1.20 23.76 -16.66
N THR A 100 -0.72 23.54 -17.88
CA THR A 100 0.05 22.35 -18.24
C THR A 100 1.54 22.67 -18.27
N VAL A 101 2.33 21.86 -17.57
CA VAL A 101 3.78 21.87 -17.63
C VAL A 101 4.21 20.58 -18.31
N SER A 102 4.78 20.72 -19.49
CA SER A 102 5.26 19.66 -20.37
C SER A 102 6.72 19.92 -20.76
N GLY A 103 7.20 19.26 -21.82
CA GLY A 103 8.59 19.33 -22.24
C GLY A 103 9.36 18.07 -21.86
N THR A 104 10.35 17.76 -22.69
CA THR A 104 11.05 16.47 -22.69
C THR A 104 12.48 16.54 -22.13
N ALA A 105 12.94 17.71 -21.67
CA ALA A 105 14.32 17.89 -21.22
C ALA A 105 14.45 18.84 -20.02
N ASN A 106 13.49 18.81 -19.10
CA ASN A 106 13.53 19.68 -17.93
C ASN A 106 14.52 19.13 -16.89
N THR A 107 15.28 20.03 -16.26
CA THR A 107 16.29 19.69 -15.25
C THR A 107 16.07 20.48 -13.96
N VAL A 108 16.29 19.81 -12.83
CA VAL A 108 16.31 20.43 -11.51
C VAL A 108 17.61 20.08 -10.79
N ALA A 109 18.40 21.09 -10.44
CA ALA A 109 19.70 20.91 -9.83
C ALA A 109 19.61 20.43 -8.38
N SER A 110 20.70 19.85 -7.87
CA SER A 110 20.80 19.49 -6.45
C SER A 110 20.55 20.71 -5.55
N GLY A 111 19.76 20.53 -4.50
CA GLY A 111 19.37 21.60 -3.56
C GLY A 111 18.27 22.54 -4.08
N ALA A 112 17.93 22.49 -5.37
CA ALA A 112 16.81 23.25 -5.93
C ALA A 112 15.49 22.49 -5.77
N THR A 113 14.41 23.24 -5.53
CA THR A 113 13.04 22.71 -5.50
C THR A 113 12.17 23.39 -6.56
N VAL A 114 11.50 22.61 -7.39
CA VAL A 114 10.38 23.09 -8.21
C VAL A 114 9.09 22.80 -7.45
N SER A 115 8.39 23.85 -7.04
CA SER A 115 7.11 23.74 -6.34
C SER A 115 5.98 24.04 -7.31
N PHE A 116 5.06 23.11 -7.50
CA PHE A 116 3.82 23.31 -8.24
C PHE A 116 2.71 23.72 -7.28
N ALA A 117 2.01 24.80 -7.59
CA ALA A 117 0.92 25.31 -6.77
C ALA A 117 -0.29 25.79 -7.54
N THR A 118 -1.44 25.72 -6.87
CA THR A 118 -2.68 26.36 -7.26
C THR A 118 -3.00 27.42 -6.20
N GLN A 119 -3.36 28.63 -6.61
CA GLN A 119 -3.72 29.72 -5.69
C GLN A 119 -5.25 29.86 -5.53
N THR A 120 -6.00 29.39 -6.51
CA THR A 120 -7.46 29.39 -6.56
C THR A 120 -7.93 28.01 -7.05
N ALA A 121 -9.12 27.90 -7.66
CA ALA A 121 -9.72 26.62 -8.05
C ALA A 121 -9.20 26.01 -9.38
N GLY A 122 -8.35 26.71 -10.15
CA GLY A 122 -7.73 26.18 -11.37
C GLY A 122 -6.69 25.09 -11.09
N ASN A 123 -6.44 24.23 -12.08
CA ASN A 123 -5.61 23.03 -11.92
C ASN A 123 -4.19 23.21 -12.45
N VAL A 124 -3.28 22.34 -12.02
CA VAL A 124 -1.94 22.20 -12.60
C VAL A 124 -1.72 20.77 -13.05
N THR A 125 -1.29 20.57 -14.30
CA THR A 125 -0.86 19.28 -14.83
C THR A 125 0.65 19.30 -15.03
N ASP A 126 1.37 18.34 -14.46
CA ASP A 126 2.79 18.13 -14.64
C ASP A 126 3.03 16.82 -15.42
N SER A 127 3.06 16.94 -16.74
CA SER A 127 3.39 15.87 -17.68
C SER A 127 4.84 15.91 -18.17
N ALA A 128 5.61 16.90 -17.71
CA ALA A 128 7.01 17.11 -18.07
C ALA A 128 7.93 15.94 -17.65
N LEU A 129 8.95 15.67 -18.48
CA LEU A 129 10.11 14.86 -18.10
C LEU A 129 11.07 15.73 -17.29
N TRP A 130 11.17 15.46 -15.99
CA TRP A 130 12.13 16.09 -15.09
C TRP A 130 13.29 15.15 -14.80
N SER A 131 14.51 15.67 -14.82
CA SER A 131 15.75 14.97 -14.48
C SER A 131 16.60 15.81 -13.53
N GLY A 132 17.69 15.23 -13.01
CA GLY A 132 18.60 15.88 -12.07
C GLY A 132 18.38 15.49 -10.61
N ALA A 133 19.04 16.16 -9.70
CA ALA A 133 19.12 15.78 -8.28
C ALA A 133 18.27 16.66 -7.34
N GLY A 134 17.46 17.57 -7.88
CA GLY A 134 16.56 18.42 -7.11
C GLY A 134 15.19 17.79 -6.84
N THR A 135 14.39 18.48 -6.03
CA THR A 135 13.11 18.00 -5.54
C THR A 135 11.95 18.60 -6.32
N LEU A 136 10.92 17.80 -6.61
CA LEU A 136 9.62 18.30 -7.07
C LEU A 136 8.64 18.31 -5.91
N ALA A 137 7.95 19.43 -5.68
CA ALA A 137 6.97 19.57 -4.61
C ALA A 137 5.61 19.94 -5.18
N TYR A 138 4.55 19.28 -4.71
CA TYR A 138 3.17 19.53 -5.13
C TYR A 138 2.35 19.96 -3.91
N GLY A 139 1.77 21.15 -3.94
CA GLY A 139 1.06 21.70 -2.78
C GLY A 139 0.25 22.96 -3.07
N SER A 140 -0.79 23.22 -2.29
CA SER A 140 -1.55 24.46 -2.39
C SER A 140 -0.83 25.62 -1.67
N THR A 141 -0.88 26.82 -2.25
CA THR A 141 -0.42 28.05 -1.56
C THR A 141 -1.63 28.94 -1.24
N GLY A 142 -1.99 29.05 0.03
CA GLY A 142 -3.11 29.87 0.52
C GLY A 142 -4.40 29.08 0.82
N THR A 143 -5.30 29.67 1.62
CA THR A 143 -6.52 29.02 2.15
C THR A 143 -7.68 28.88 1.15
N ALA A 144 -7.64 29.54 0.00
CA ALA A 144 -8.71 29.56 -1.01
C ALA A 144 -8.50 28.60 -2.19
N SER A 145 -7.39 27.87 -2.23
CA SER A 145 -7.06 26.98 -3.35
C SER A 145 -7.88 25.68 -3.26
N THR A 146 -8.73 25.38 -4.25
CA THR A 146 -9.37 24.04 -4.37
C THR A 146 -8.87 23.28 -5.60
N GLY A 147 -7.91 23.87 -6.34
CA GLY A 147 -7.35 23.31 -7.56
C GLY A 147 -6.64 21.97 -7.35
N SER A 148 -6.75 21.10 -8.34
CA SER A 148 -6.13 19.77 -8.36
C SER A 148 -4.79 19.77 -9.11
N PHE A 149 -3.93 18.82 -8.75
CA PHE A 149 -2.66 18.54 -9.40
C PHE A 149 -2.77 17.21 -10.15
N PHE A 150 -2.38 17.18 -11.41
CA PHE A 150 -2.34 15.96 -12.22
C PHE A 150 -0.89 15.62 -12.54
N ILE A 151 -0.44 14.43 -12.14
CA ILE A 151 0.94 13.96 -12.24
C ILE A 151 0.91 12.74 -13.16
N SER A 152 1.38 12.92 -14.40
CA SER A 152 1.20 11.94 -15.47
C SER A 152 2.46 11.63 -16.27
N GLY A 153 3.50 12.46 -16.20
CA GLY A 153 4.76 12.21 -16.92
C GLY A 153 5.65 11.17 -16.24
N GLN A 154 6.40 10.38 -17.01
CA GLN A 154 7.54 9.61 -16.50
C GLN A 154 8.67 10.59 -16.20
N LYS A 155 9.14 10.63 -14.94
CA LYS A 155 10.23 11.50 -14.47
C LYS A 155 11.42 10.65 -14.03
N THR A 156 12.62 11.21 -14.09
CA THR A 156 13.89 10.54 -13.75
C THR A 156 14.71 11.32 -12.72
N HIS A 157 14.16 12.38 -12.13
CA HIS A 157 14.85 13.14 -11.09
C HIS A 157 15.04 12.30 -9.81
N ALA A 158 16.21 12.44 -9.20
CA ALA A 158 16.65 11.65 -8.05
C ALA A 158 16.47 12.36 -6.71
N GLY A 159 16.22 13.68 -6.69
CA GLY A 159 16.07 14.46 -5.45
C GLY A 159 14.74 14.25 -4.71
N GLY A 160 13.93 13.29 -5.17
CA GLY A 160 12.66 12.92 -4.56
C GLY A 160 11.50 13.83 -4.92
N SER A 161 10.32 13.45 -4.44
CA SER A 161 9.08 14.19 -4.65
C SER A 161 8.38 14.40 -3.31
N ARG A 162 7.78 15.58 -3.12
CA ARG A 162 7.08 15.91 -1.88
C ARG A 162 5.64 16.28 -2.16
N ILE A 163 4.70 15.56 -1.56
CA ILE A 163 3.28 15.89 -1.56
C ILE A 163 2.97 16.62 -0.27
N ASN A 164 2.80 17.93 -0.38
CA ASN A 164 2.54 18.83 0.73
C ASN A 164 1.05 18.88 1.07
N SER A 165 0.67 19.76 2.00
CA SER A 165 -0.73 20.10 2.23
C SER A 165 -1.37 20.53 0.90
N ILE A 166 -2.39 19.80 0.49
CA ILE A 166 -3.18 20.08 -0.70
C ILE A 166 -4.62 20.23 -0.24
N ILE A 167 -5.19 21.42 -0.42
CA ILE A 167 -6.61 21.62 -0.17
C ILE A 167 -7.45 20.88 -1.24
N GLY A 168 -7.02 20.92 -2.51
CA GLY A 168 -7.59 20.15 -3.62
C GLY A 168 -7.22 18.65 -3.58
N ARG A 169 -6.55 18.12 -4.61
CA ARG A 169 -5.96 16.76 -4.59
C ARG A 169 -4.81 16.62 -5.58
N ALA A 170 -3.88 15.70 -5.34
CA ALA A 170 -2.93 15.19 -6.32
C ALA A 170 -3.45 13.88 -6.93
N VAL A 171 -3.39 13.79 -8.26
CA VAL A 171 -3.88 12.67 -9.06
C VAL A 171 -2.71 12.10 -9.81
N VAL A 172 -2.42 10.82 -9.61
CA VAL A 172 -1.34 10.13 -10.32
C VAL A 172 -1.94 9.18 -11.32
N SER A 173 -1.49 9.22 -12.57
CA SER A 173 -2.10 8.43 -13.65
C SER A 173 -1.12 7.49 -14.38
N THR A 174 0.11 7.37 -13.88
CA THR A 174 1.14 6.52 -14.49
C THR A 174 1.90 5.73 -13.44
N ASP A 175 2.33 4.54 -13.83
CA ASP A 175 3.12 3.66 -12.98
C ASP A 175 4.58 4.11 -12.90
N SER A 176 5.24 3.70 -11.82
CA SER A 176 6.70 3.67 -11.78
C SER A 176 7.23 2.48 -12.59
N LEU A 177 8.34 2.69 -13.28
CA LEU A 177 9.08 1.64 -13.97
C LEU A 177 10.33 1.28 -13.16
N GLY A 178 10.72 0.01 -13.22
CA GLY A 178 11.87 -0.52 -12.48
C GLY A 178 11.49 -1.22 -11.17
N PRO A 179 12.47 -1.73 -10.43
CA PRO A 179 12.25 -2.46 -9.18
C PRO A 179 11.73 -1.56 -8.06
N ALA A 180 11.05 -2.16 -7.08
CA ALA A 180 10.68 -1.49 -5.84
C ALA A 180 11.91 -0.89 -5.14
N ASN A 181 11.75 0.25 -4.47
CA ASN A 181 12.79 1.08 -3.84
C ASN A 181 13.84 1.69 -4.79
N ALA A 182 13.94 1.23 -6.03
CA ALA A 182 14.88 1.76 -7.02
C ALA A 182 14.21 1.88 -8.40
N PRO A 183 13.09 2.64 -8.51
CA PRO A 183 12.47 2.86 -9.82
C PRO A 183 13.44 3.59 -10.75
N THR A 184 13.45 3.21 -12.03
CA THR A 184 14.25 3.85 -13.08
C THR A 184 13.57 5.12 -13.60
N SER A 185 12.24 5.16 -13.54
CA SER A 185 11.42 6.34 -13.82
C SER A 185 10.06 6.18 -13.16
N GLY A 186 9.30 7.28 -13.05
CA GLY A 186 7.93 7.22 -12.58
C GLY A 186 7.30 8.59 -12.44
N PRO A 187 6.02 8.68 -12.03
CA PRO A 187 5.34 9.96 -11.78
C PRO A 187 6.08 10.84 -10.76
N PHE A 188 6.88 10.23 -9.89
CA PHE A 188 7.61 10.90 -8.81
C PHE A 188 9.14 10.85 -8.96
N GLY A 189 9.66 10.46 -10.11
CA GLY A 189 11.10 10.30 -10.31
C GLY A 189 11.63 8.99 -9.72
N THR A 190 12.92 8.97 -9.42
CA THR A 190 13.63 7.80 -8.85
C THR A 190 13.87 7.90 -7.35
N GLY A 191 13.75 9.11 -6.78
CA GLY A 191 13.97 9.37 -5.35
C GLY A 191 12.78 9.03 -4.45
N THR A 192 12.92 9.30 -3.15
CA THR A 192 11.88 9.08 -2.14
C THR A 192 10.66 10.00 -2.34
N VAL A 193 9.47 9.46 -2.08
CA VAL A 193 8.22 10.22 -2.01
C VAL A 193 7.92 10.59 -0.56
N SER A 194 7.89 11.88 -0.24
CA SER A 194 7.49 12.36 1.09
C SER A 194 6.01 12.76 1.09
N LEU A 195 5.20 12.09 1.90
CA LEU A 195 3.80 12.42 2.14
C LEU A 195 3.68 13.27 3.42
N ALA A 196 3.53 14.58 3.24
CA ALA A 196 3.48 15.53 4.35
C ALA A 196 2.08 15.70 4.95
N SER A 197 1.99 16.33 6.12
CA SER A 197 0.69 16.62 6.74
C SER A 197 -0.22 17.43 5.82
N GLY A 198 -1.48 17.02 5.71
CA GLY A 198 -2.47 17.60 4.80
C GLY A 198 -2.41 17.09 3.35
N PHE A 199 -1.58 16.08 3.03
CA PHE A 199 -1.56 15.52 1.68
C PHE A 199 -2.94 14.98 1.27
N LYS A 200 -3.27 15.13 -0.01
CA LYS A 200 -4.41 14.46 -0.64
C LYS A 200 -3.93 13.82 -1.92
N LEU A 201 -3.91 12.49 -1.96
CA LEU A 201 -3.34 11.73 -3.08
C LEU A 201 -4.32 10.66 -3.54
N ARG A 202 -4.39 10.44 -4.85
CA ARG A 202 -5.23 9.40 -5.45
C ARG A 202 -4.65 8.88 -6.76
N SER A 203 -5.13 7.73 -7.21
CA SER A 203 -4.93 7.29 -8.59
C SER A 203 -5.80 8.11 -9.56
N GLY A 204 -5.50 7.98 -10.85
CA GLY A 204 -6.40 8.35 -11.93
C GLY A 204 -7.58 7.38 -12.03
N THR A 205 -8.40 7.59 -13.07
CA THR A 205 -9.61 6.80 -13.32
C THR A 205 -9.42 5.68 -14.34
N ALA A 206 -8.29 5.66 -15.05
CA ALA A 206 -8.05 4.76 -16.17
C ALA A 206 -7.68 3.34 -15.74
N ALA A 207 -6.73 3.20 -14.81
CA ALA A 207 -6.18 1.92 -14.35
C ALA A 207 -5.65 2.04 -12.92
N ASP A 208 -5.43 0.88 -12.27
CA ASP A 208 -4.66 0.82 -11.03
C ASP A 208 -3.28 1.44 -11.26
N VAL A 209 -2.73 2.09 -10.22
CA VAL A 209 -1.44 2.78 -10.28
C VAL A 209 -0.47 2.16 -9.28
N VAL A 210 0.74 1.87 -9.74
CA VAL A 210 1.83 1.31 -8.94
C VAL A 210 2.98 2.32 -8.79
N ILE A 211 3.33 2.62 -7.53
CA ILE A 211 4.41 3.51 -7.15
C ILE A 211 5.55 2.69 -6.54
N GLY A 212 6.68 2.65 -7.25
CA GLY A 212 7.87 1.88 -6.85
C GLY A 212 8.80 2.61 -5.90
N ASN A 213 8.62 3.92 -5.72
CA ASN A 213 9.46 4.76 -4.86
C ASN A 213 9.35 4.36 -3.40
N ALA A 214 10.45 4.47 -2.65
CA ALA A 214 10.39 4.49 -1.20
C ALA A 214 9.54 5.69 -0.73
N VAL A 215 8.79 5.52 0.36
CA VAL A 215 7.85 6.51 0.88
C VAL A 215 8.20 6.88 2.32
N THR A 216 8.22 8.17 2.61
CA THR A 216 8.30 8.68 3.99
C THR A 216 7.00 9.38 4.36
N VAL A 217 6.33 8.90 5.40
CA VAL A 217 5.08 9.48 5.89
C VAL A 217 5.39 10.40 7.06
N THR A 218 5.18 11.70 6.86
CA THR A 218 5.28 12.72 7.93
C THR A 218 3.91 13.27 8.35
N ALA A 219 2.83 12.73 7.79
CA ALA A 219 1.45 13.06 8.08
C ALA A 219 0.99 12.67 9.50
N THR A 220 0.34 13.58 10.22
CA THR A 220 -0.13 13.33 11.61
C THR A 220 -1.63 13.52 11.78
N THR A 221 -2.35 13.98 10.76
CA THR A 221 -3.77 14.39 10.89
C THR A 221 -4.67 13.68 9.88
N THR A 222 -5.98 13.63 10.14
CA THR A 222 -6.99 13.13 9.19
C THR A 222 -7.21 14.03 7.98
N ALA A 223 -6.56 15.21 7.94
CA ALA A 223 -6.46 16.01 6.73
C ALA A 223 -5.58 15.32 5.67
N SER A 224 -4.61 14.49 6.13
CA SER A 224 -3.83 13.59 5.28
C SER A 224 -4.64 12.38 4.87
N ARG A 225 -4.98 12.29 3.59
CA ARG A 225 -5.89 11.26 3.10
C ARG A 225 -5.59 10.80 1.69
N PHE A 226 -5.89 9.52 1.47
CA PHE A 226 -6.15 8.99 0.15
C PHE A 226 -7.65 9.13 -0.13
N THR A 227 -8.04 9.91 -1.14
CA THR A 227 -9.45 10.24 -1.41
C THR A 227 -10.10 9.29 -2.41
N THR A 228 -11.43 9.36 -2.57
CA THR A 228 -12.15 8.83 -3.74
C THR A 228 -12.92 9.89 -4.53
N ALA A 229 -13.10 9.56 -5.80
CA ALA A 229 -14.16 9.96 -6.69
C ALA A 229 -14.85 8.67 -7.17
N THR A 230 -15.97 8.81 -7.86
CA THR A 230 -16.81 7.69 -8.33
C THR A 230 -16.13 6.70 -9.27
N ASP A 231 -14.93 7.01 -9.80
CA ASP A 231 -14.30 6.24 -10.88
C ASP A 231 -12.80 5.98 -10.64
N GLU A 232 -12.30 6.17 -9.42
CA GLU A 232 -10.89 5.92 -9.09
C GLU A 232 -10.56 4.42 -8.99
N LYS A 233 -9.27 4.11 -9.13
CA LYS A 233 -8.70 2.77 -9.12
C LYS A 233 -7.79 2.57 -7.91
N SER A 234 -7.17 1.41 -7.79
CA SER A 234 -6.29 1.10 -6.66
C SER A 234 -4.96 1.85 -6.79
N LEU A 235 -4.40 2.26 -5.65
CA LEU A 235 -3.08 2.88 -5.58
C LEU A 235 -2.16 2.00 -4.72
N THR A 236 -1.15 1.41 -5.34
CA THR A 236 -0.24 0.47 -4.69
C THR A 236 1.16 1.06 -4.58
N PHE A 237 1.71 1.08 -3.38
CA PHE A 237 3.11 1.42 -3.12
C PHE A 237 3.89 0.11 -2.91
N THR A 238 4.86 -0.15 -3.77
CA THR A 238 5.72 -1.34 -3.67
C THR A 238 7.07 -1.04 -3.03
N GLY A 239 7.49 0.23 -3.00
CA GLY A 239 8.63 0.66 -2.18
C GLY A 239 8.30 0.70 -0.68
N ASP A 240 9.34 0.65 0.14
CA ASP A 240 9.25 0.66 1.60
C ASP A 240 8.65 1.96 2.12
N VAL A 241 7.91 1.86 3.23
CA VAL A 241 7.20 2.97 3.85
C VAL A 241 7.78 3.23 5.25
N THR A 242 8.27 4.43 5.49
CA THR A 242 8.82 4.82 6.81
C THR A 242 7.87 5.79 7.53
N LEU A 243 7.44 5.43 8.74
CA LEU A 243 6.56 6.25 9.59
C LEU A 243 7.34 7.21 10.53
N GLY A 244 8.64 6.97 10.74
CA GLY A 244 9.45 7.70 11.71
C GLY A 244 9.08 7.35 13.15
N SER A 245 9.21 8.30 14.08
CA SER A 245 9.02 8.08 15.53
C SER A 245 7.71 8.61 16.12
N VAL A 246 6.89 9.27 15.30
CA VAL A 246 5.63 9.89 15.72
C VAL A 246 4.46 9.08 15.17
N ALA A 247 3.38 8.96 15.94
CA ALA A 247 2.15 8.34 15.45
C ALA A 247 1.63 9.06 14.19
N ARG A 248 1.38 8.29 13.14
CA ARG A 248 0.90 8.77 11.85
C ARG A 248 -0.56 8.41 11.67
N THR A 249 -1.34 9.35 11.15
CA THR A 249 -2.72 9.09 10.76
C THR A 249 -2.79 9.05 9.25
N ILE A 250 -3.31 7.94 8.71
CA ILE A 250 -3.58 7.76 7.30
C ILE A 250 -5.08 7.52 7.15
N SER A 251 -5.78 8.54 6.64
CA SER A 251 -7.16 8.33 6.20
C SER A 251 -7.17 7.73 4.81
N VAL A 252 -7.93 6.66 4.63
CA VAL A 252 -8.20 6.08 3.34
C VAL A 252 -9.70 6.15 3.16
N ASP A 253 -10.14 7.04 2.28
CA ASP A 253 -11.54 7.18 1.92
C ASP A 253 -11.89 6.24 0.73
N THR A 254 -10.90 5.44 0.24
CA THR A 254 -10.99 4.49 -0.89
C THR A 254 -11.86 3.26 -0.68
N GLY A 255 -13.00 3.18 -1.37
CA GLY A 255 -13.85 1.99 -1.40
C GLY A 255 -15.33 2.25 -1.09
N SER A 256 -15.71 3.46 -0.69
CA SER A 256 -17.12 3.78 -0.41
C SER A 256 -17.97 3.95 -1.67
N THR A 257 -17.37 4.22 -2.83
CA THR A 257 -18.07 4.50 -4.11
C THR A 257 -17.67 3.57 -5.27
N VAL A 258 -16.49 2.95 -5.21
CA VAL A 258 -15.99 1.98 -6.19
C VAL A 258 -15.66 0.70 -5.45
N ALA A 259 -16.51 -0.31 -5.59
CA ALA A 259 -16.31 -1.61 -4.97
C ALA A 259 -14.96 -2.22 -5.42
N GLY A 260 -14.15 -2.67 -4.47
CA GLY A 260 -12.88 -3.37 -4.73
C GLY A 260 -11.64 -2.48 -4.88
N ALA A 261 -11.76 -1.15 -4.91
CA ALA A 261 -10.60 -0.24 -4.91
C ALA A 261 -9.97 -0.10 -3.52
N TYR A 262 -8.64 -0.03 -3.45
CA TYR A 262 -7.89 0.08 -2.20
C TYR A 262 -6.59 0.88 -2.34
N VAL A 263 -6.02 1.27 -1.21
CA VAL A 263 -4.61 1.71 -1.11
C VAL A 263 -3.80 0.57 -0.51
N ALA A 264 -2.67 0.22 -1.13
CA ALA A 264 -1.81 -0.85 -0.65
C ALA A 264 -0.40 -0.36 -0.34
N PHE A 265 0.12 -0.74 0.81
CA PHE A 265 1.55 -0.68 1.15
C PHE A 265 2.09 -2.11 1.08
N ASN A 266 2.68 -2.46 -0.05
CA ASN A 266 3.26 -3.77 -0.31
C ASN A 266 4.77 -3.83 0.00
N GLY A 267 5.44 -2.67 0.02
CA GLY A 267 6.77 -2.57 0.63
C GLY A 267 6.70 -2.70 2.16
N SER A 268 7.84 -2.89 2.80
CA SER A 268 7.91 -3.01 4.26
C SER A 268 7.58 -1.67 4.93
N VAL A 269 6.69 -1.69 5.91
CA VAL A 269 6.38 -0.54 6.76
C VAL A 269 7.28 -0.58 7.99
N SER A 270 7.99 0.50 8.28
CA SER A 270 8.97 0.59 9.37
C SER A 270 8.85 1.89 10.18
N GLY A 271 9.48 1.91 11.36
CA GLY A 271 9.51 3.06 12.27
C GLY A 271 8.96 2.72 13.66
N THR A 272 9.22 3.59 14.64
CA THR A 272 8.72 3.42 16.01
C THR A 272 7.40 4.15 16.27
N GLY A 273 6.99 5.02 15.35
CA GLY A 273 5.69 5.68 15.38
C GLY A 273 4.54 4.69 15.12
N GLY A 274 3.40 4.90 15.77
CA GLY A 274 2.17 4.14 15.50
C GLY A 274 1.53 4.49 14.16
N LEU A 275 0.65 3.62 13.68
CA LEU A 275 -0.17 3.83 12.50
C LEU A 275 -1.65 3.82 12.87
N THR A 276 -2.31 4.95 12.64
CA THR A 276 -3.75 5.09 12.75
C THR A 276 -4.37 5.04 11.37
N LYS A 277 -5.13 3.98 11.08
CA LYS A 277 -5.97 3.86 9.88
C LYS A 277 -7.34 4.50 10.14
N ALA A 278 -7.68 5.51 9.36
CA ALA A 278 -8.98 6.17 9.37
C ALA A 278 -9.63 6.13 7.96
N GLY A 279 -10.84 6.67 7.84
CA GLY A 279 -11.60 6.72 6.59
C GLY A 279 -12.28 5.39 6.28
N ALA A 280 -13.43 5.45 5.59
CA ALA A 280 -14.29 4.28 5.33
C ALA A 280 -13.66 3.23 4.41
N GLY A 281 -12.55 3.57 3.74
CA GLY A 281 -11.91 2.76 2.74
C GLY A 281 -10.99 1.66 3.25
N THR A 282 -10.40 0.92 2.31
CA THR A 282 -9.48 -0.20 2.59
C THR A 282 -8.01 0.21 2.44
N LEU A 283 -7.23 0.05 3.53
CA LEU A 283 -5.77 0.03 3.49
C LEU A 283 -5.28 -1.41 3.53
N VAL A 284 -4.39 -1.80 2.62
CA VAL A 284 -3.77 -3.13 2.58
C VAL A 284 -2.33 -3.01 3.08
N LEU A 285 -1.94 -3.86 4.02
CA LEU A 285 -0.55 -4.06 4.43
C LEU A 285 -0.08 -5.41 3.87
N GLY A 286 0.67 -5.36 2.76
CA GLY A 286 1.13 -6.52 2.01
C GLY A 286 2.61 -6.88 2.22
N GLY A 287 3.37 -6.04 2.92
CA GLY A 287 4.78 -6.29 3.24
C GLY A 287 5.00 -7.03 4.56
N SER A 288 6.23 -7.52 4.77
CA SER A 288 6.72 -7.92 6.09
C SER A 288 7.09 -6.66 6.87
N ASN A 289 6.28 -6.29 7.85
CA ASN A 289 6.38 -4.99 8.51
C ASN A 289 7.16 -5.08 9.82
N SER A 290 7.89 -4.01 10.14
CA SER A 290 8.77 -3.92 11.32
C SER A 290 8.47 -2.70 12.20
N PHE A 291 7.38 -1.98 11.93
CA PHE A 291 6.97 -0.88 12.80
C PHE A 291 6.49 -1.40 14.16
N THR A 292 6.85 -0.67 15.22
CA THR A 292 6.63 -1.13 16.60
C THR A 292 5.56 -0.34 17.34
N GLY A 293 5.24 0.87 16.87
CA GLY A 293 4.14 1.66 17.44
C GLY A 293 2.78 1.04 17.16
N SER A 294 1.77 1.33 17.98
CA SER A 294 0.42 0.75 17.89
C SER A 294 -0.22 0.87 16.50
N LEU A 295 -0.95 -0.17 16.08
CA LEU A 295 -1.76 -0.18 14.86
C LEU A 295 -3.22 0.00 15.21
N THR A 296 -3.71 1.23 15.16
CA THR A 296 -5.10 1.56 15.51
C THR A 296 -5.95 1.63 14.25
N VAL A 297 -7.06 0.89 14.20
CA VAL A 297 -8.04 0.97 13.12
C VAL A 297 -9.26 1.72 13.64
N GLN A 298 -9.33 3.02 13.34
CA GLN A 298 -10.43 3.89 13.77
C GLN A 298 -11.67 3.73 12.90
N SER A 299 -11.51 3.46 11.61
CA SER A 299 -12.62 3.30 10.68
C SER A 299 -12.22 2.59 9.38
N GLY A 300 -13.22 2.03 8.71
CA GLY A 300 -13.06 1.31 7.46
C GLY A 300 -12.32 0.00 7.64
N ARG A 301 -11.62 -0.44 6.60
CA ARG A 301 -10.97 -1.76 6.59
C ARG A 301 -9.44 -1.64 6.55
N LEU A 302 -8.76 -2.38 7.41
CA LEU A 302 -7.34 -2.67 7.33
C LEU A 302 -7.19 -4.13 6.93
N ARG A 303 -6.66 -4.41 5.73
CA ARG A 303 -6.41 -5.78 5.27
C ARG A 303 -4.95 -6.17 5.48
N LEU A 304 -4.70 -7.17 6.31
CA LEU A 304 -3.40 -7.82 6.45
C LEU A 304 -3.26 -8.83 5.30
N ALA A 305 -2.26 -8.65 4.45
CA ALA A 305 -2.04 -9.49 3.26
C ALA A 305 -0.68 -10.23 3.29
N HIS A 306 0.02 -10.18 4.41
CA HIS A 306 1.27 -10.89 4.66
C HIS A 306 1.29 -11.43 6.09
N ALA A 307 1.99 -12.55 6.33
CA ALA A 307 1.99 -13.22 7.64
C ALA A 307 2.48 -12.27 8.75
N ALA A 308 3.53 -11.51 8.47
CA ALA A 308 4.08 -10.48 9.37
C ALA A 308 3.56 -9.05 9.09
N ALA A 309 2.35 -8.90 8.52
CA ALA A 309 1.82 -7.57 8.15
C ALA A 309 1.54 -6.66 9.36
N ALA A 310 1.23 -7.22 10.54
CA ALA A 310 1.04 -6.43 11.75
C ALA A 310 2.36 -6.05 12.43
N GLY A 311 3.50 -6.63 12.03
CA GLY A 311 4.77 -6.46 12.76
C GLY A 311 4.65 -6.88 14.23
N SER A 312 5.47 -6.27 15.10
CA SER A 312 5.48 -6.54 16.54
C SER A 312 4.54 -5.63 17.33
N CYS A 313 3.64 -4.90 16.68
CA CYS A 313 2.78 -3.92 17.35
C CYS A 313 1.53 -4.56 17.97
N THR A 314 0.88 -3.80 18.85
CA THR A 314 -0.50 -4.10 19.28
C THR A 314 -1.50 -3.55 18.26
N VAL A 315 -2.36 -4.43 17.75
CA VAL A 315 -3.47 -4.08 16.87
C VAL A 315 -4.70 -3.71 17.70
N VAL A 316 -5.32 -2.57 17.39
CA VAL A 316 -6.46 -2.01 18.14
C VAL A 316 -7.61 -1.68 17.17
N PRO A 317 -8.55 -2.61 16.93
CA PRO A 317 -9.76 -2.35 16.16
C PRO A 317 -10.77 -1.55 16.99
N MET A 318 -10.91 -0.25 16.74
CA MET A 318 -11.91 0.59 17.40
C MET A 318 -13.28 0.45 16.73
N SER A 319 -14.34 0.92 17.39
CA SER A 319 -15.69 0.92 16.83
C SER A 319 -15.75 1.60 15.45
N GLY A 320 -16.31 0.90 14.46
CA GLY A 320 -16.35 1.31 13.05
C GLY A 320 -15.12 0.89 12.22
N GLY A 321 -14.08 0.33 12.86
CA GLY A 321 -12.91 -0.26 12.22
C GLY A 321 -12.99 -1.78 12.10
N THR A 322 -12.51 -2.31 10.98
CA THR A 322 -12.37 -3.75 10.74
C THR A 322 -10.93 -4.08 10.35
N VAL A 323 -10.30 -4.99 11.10
CA VAL A 323 -9.07 -5.68 10.68
C VAL A 323 -9.48 -6.94 9.95
N ALA A 324 -8.99 -7.15 8.74
CA ALA A 324 -9.32 -8.32 7.93
C ALA A 324 -8.06 -9.06 7.51
N LEU A 325 -8.08 -10.38 7.59
CA LEU A 325 -7.03 -11.21 7.02
C LEU A 325 -7.29 -11.42 5.52
N ALA A 326 -6.24 -11.50 4.72
CA ALA A 326 -6.34 -12.03 3.37
C ALA A 326 -6.77 -13.52 3.43
N PRO A 327 -7.42 -14.05 2.38
CA PRO A 327 -7.85 -15.44 2.35
C PRO A 327 -6.70 -16.42 2.64
N ALA A 328 -6.98 -17.43 3.46
CA ALA A 328 -6.06 -18.46 3.93
C ALA A 328 -4.77 -17.93 4.59
N LEU A 329 -4.74 -16.66 5.00
CA LEU A 329 -3.58 -16.07 5.63
C LEU A 329 -3.38 -16.63 7.04
N GLN A 330 -2.15 -17.00 7.34
CA GLN A 330 -1.70 -17.32 8.69
C GLN A 330 -0.91 -16.11 9.20
N ALA A 331 -1.57 -15.23 9.93
CA ALA A 331 -0.99 -13.99 10.41
C ALA A 331 -0.34 -14.16 11.79
N THR A 332 0.73 -13.42 12.04
CA THR A 332 1.31 -13.26 13.37
C THR A 332 1.16 -11.80 13.79
N MET A 333 0.66 -11.58 15.00
CA MET A 333 0.48 -10.26 15.59
C MET A 333 1.28 -10.16 16.89
N GLY A 334 2.02 -9.06 17.08
CA GLY A 334 2.73 -8.81 18.34
C GLY A 334 1.78 -8.71 19.54
N GLY A 335 0.62 -8.06 19.35
CA GLY A 335 -0.49 -8.11 20.29
C GLY A 335 -1.82 -7.68 19.69
N LEU A 336 -2.92 -7.93 20.41
CA LEU A 336 -4.27 -7.64 19.93
C LEU A 336 -5.19 -7.17 21.07
N SER A 337 -5.81 -6.00 20.91
CA SER A 337 -6.89 -5.51 21.77
C SER A 337 -8.25 -5.83 21.14
N ALA A 338 -8.63 -7.11 21.16
CA ALA A 338 -9.78 -7.59 20.39
C ALA A 338 -11.13 -6.97 20.83
N ASN A 339 -11.23 -6.53 22.08
CA ASN A 339 -12.44 -5.97 22.68
C ASN A 339 -12.50 -4.43 22.63
N ALA A 340 -11.70 -3.77 21.77
CA ALA A 340 -11.70 -2.31 21.61
C ALA A 340 -12.94 -1.76 20.86
N GLY A 341 -13.89 -2.63 20.49
CA GLY A 341 -15.20 -2.28 19.92
C GLY A 341 -15.30 -2.38 18.40
N GLY A 342 -14.21 -2.68 17.69
CA GLY A 342 -14.20 -2.98 16.25
C GLY A 342 -14.22 -4.48 15.95
N LEU A 343 -14.09 -4.83 14.67
CA LEU A 343 -14.11 -6.21 14.18
C LEU A 343 -12.71 -6.71 13.77
N ILE A 344 -12.46 -7.99 14.01
CA ILE A 344 -11.42 -8.79 13.37
C ILE A 344 -12.11 -9.85 12.51
N ASP A 345 -11.94 -9.79 11.20
CA ASP A 345 -12.47 -10.76 10.25
C ASP A 345 -11.34 -11.67 9.77
N VAL A 346 -11.34 -12.93 10.21
CA VAL A 346 -10.31 -13.90 9.83
C VAL A 346 -10.50 -14.46 8.43
N ALA A 347 -11.63 -14.19 7.75
CA ALA A 347 -12.01 -14.88 6.52
C ALA A 347 -11.86 -16.40 6.70
N ASN A 348 -11.08 -17.08 5.85
CA ASN A 348 -10.67 -18.48 6.02
C ASN A 348 -9.21 -18.64 6.49
N GLY A 349 -8.63 -17.62 7.11
CA GLY A 349 -7.28 -17.63 7.69
C GLY A 349 -7.27 -17.89 9.19
N ARG A 350 -6.10 -17.75 9.80
CA ARG A 350 -5.87 -17.79 11.25
C ARG A 350 -4.87 -16.73 11.68
N ALA A 351 -4.94 -16.33 12.94
CA ALA A 351 -4.00 -15.40 13.54
C ALA A 351 -3.46 -15.93 14.85
N THR A 352 -2.15 -15.80 15.02
CA THR A 352 -1.44 -16.06 16.27
C THR A 352 -1.04 -14.74 16.91
N VAL A 353 -1.50 -14.50 18.14
CA VAL A 353 -1.20 -13.31 18.92
C VAL A 353 -0.14 -13.66 19.95
N LEU A 354 1.04 -13.06 19.83
CA LEU A 354 2.21 -13.41 20.64
C LEU A 354 2.11 -12.94 22.09
N ALA A 355 1.42 -11.83 22.35
CA ALA A 355 1.23 -11.30 23.70
C ALA A 355 0.01 -10.37 23.82
N GLY A 356 -0.44 -10.11 25.04
CA GLY A 356 -1.39 -9.04 25.35
C GLY A 356 -2.87 -9.35 25.09
N LEU A 357 -3.20 -10.57 24.68
CA LEU A 357 -4.58 -11.08 24.61
C LEU A 357 -4.69 -12.30 25.54
N SER A 358 -5.53 -12.20 26.58
CA SER A 358 -5.81 -13.34 27.46
C SER A 358 -6.80 -14.30 26.80
N ALA A 359 -6.80 -15.57 27.21
CA ALA A 359 -7.81 -16.54 26.75
C ALA A 359 -9.24 -16.07 27.02
N THR A 360 -9.49 -15.46 28.19
CA THR A 360 -10.78 -14.89 28.56
C THR A 360 -11.21 -13.75 27.63
N ASP A 361 -10.29 -12.83 27.32
CA ASP A 361 -10.56 -11.72 26.39
C ASP A 361 -10.78 -12.21 24.97
N MET A 362 -10.06 -13.26 24.55
CA MET A 362 -10.23 -13.88 23.24
C MET A 362 -11.59 -14.53 23.10
N VAL A 363 -12.01 -15.36 24.06
CA VAL A 363 -13.35 -15.97 24.05
C VAL A 363 -14.44 -14.90 24.06
N THR A 364 -14.28 -13.85 24.87
CA THR A 364 -15.21 -12.70 24.87
C THR A 364 -15.32 -12.07 23.48
N ALA A 365 -14.19 -11.89 22.78
CA ALA A 365 -14.18 -11.35 21.44
C ALA A 365 -14.83 -12.29 20.42
N ILE A 366 -14.58 -13.61 20.51
CA ILE A 366 -15.20 -14.61 19.63
C ILE A 366 -16.72 -14.63 19.83
N LEU A 367 -17.20 -14.64 21.08
CA LEU A 367 -18.63 -14.59 21.40
C LEU A 367 -19.29 -13.32 20.85
N SER A 368 -18.62 -12.17 21.01
CA SER A 368 -19.09 -10.90 20.43
C SER A 368 -19.20 -10.96 18.90
N GLY A 369 -18.25 -11.59 18.21
CA GLY A 369 -18.28 -11.71 16.74
C GLY A 369 -19.21 -12.80 16.23
N ARG A 370 -19.43 -13.86 17.02
CA ARG A 370 -20.37 -14.95 16.75
C ARG A 370 -21.81 -14.44 16.72
N GLY A 371 -22.17 -13.47 17.57
CA GLY A 371 -23.50 -12.88 17.63
C GLY A 371 -24.56 -13.93 17.97
N ASP A 372 -25.52 -14.15 17.08
CA ASP A 372 -26.59 -15.17 17.24
C ASP A 372 -26.17 -16.59 16.82
N GLY A 373 -24.89 -16.81 16.53
CA GLY A 373 -24.36 -18.05 15.95
C GLY A 373 -24.07 -17.96 14.45
N SER A 374 -24.58 -16.93 13.77
CA SER A 374 -24.39 -16.72 12.33
C SER A 374 -23.17 -15.87 11.97
N TRP A 375 -22.31 -15.55 12.94
CA TRP A 375 -21.12 -14.69 12.74
C TRP A 375 -21.44 -13.26 12.29
N ASN A 376 -22.60 -12.75 12.71
CA ASN A 376 -23.12 -11.43 12.37
C ASN A 376 -22.79 -10.34 13.40
N GLY A 377 -21.89 -10.62 14.34
CA GLY A 377 -21.45 -9.66 15.34
C GLY A 377 -20.87 -8.39 14.72
N THR A 378 -21.10 -7.25 15.38
CA THR A 378 -20.60 -5.93 14.95
C THR A 378 -19.29 -5.52 15.61
N SER A 379 -18.81 -6.33 16.56
CA SER A 379 -17.51 -6.20 17.24
C SER A 379 -16.94 -7.58 17.57
N GLY A 380 -15.64 -7.64 17.89
CA GLY A 380 -14.95 -8.88 18.28
C GLY A 380 -14.35 -9.64 17.10
N ILE A 381 -14.17 -10.96 17.25
CA ILE A 381 -13.55 -11.84 16.26
C ILE A 381 -14.65 -12.59 15.51
N THR A 382 -14.67 -12.42 14.18
CA THR A 382 -15.63 -13.06 13.27
C THR A 382 -14.93 -13.69 12.08
N SER A 383 -15.67 -14.45 11.28
CA SER A 383 -15.26 -14.92 9.96
C SER A 383 -16.37 -14.67 8.95
N SER A 384 -16.09 -13.82 7.97
CA SER A 384 -16.99 -13.59 6.83
C SER A 384 -17.21 -14.85 5.98
N VAL A 385 -16.24 -15.76 5.96
CA VAL A 385 -16.38 -17.05 5.25
C VAL A 385 -17.24 -18.03 6.05
N ALA A 386 -17.10 -18.05 7.38
CA ALA A 386 -17.98 -18.85 8.24
C ALA A 386 -19.44 -18.35 8.20
N ALA A 387 -19.64 -17.03 8.23
CA ALA A 387 -20.97 -16.43 8.05
C ALA A 387 -21.63 -16.86 6.73
N ALA A 388 -20.84 -16.97 5.66
CA ALA A 388 -21.31 -17.41 4.34
C ALA A 388 -21.51 -18.93 4.20
N SER A 389 -21.03 -19.74 5.16
CA SER A 389 -21.09 -21.20 5.11
C SER A 389 -22.43 -21.81 5.51
N GLY A 390 -23.37 -21.01 6.06
CA GLY A 390 -24.67 -21.52 6.49
C GLY A 390 -24.64 -22.35 7.78
N GLY A 391 -23.56 -22.28 8.56
CA GLY A 391 -23.41 -22.98 9.85
C GLY A 391 -22.37 -24.11 9.87
N ASP A 392 -21.87 -24.50 8.70
CA ASP A 392 -20.89 -25.59 8.57
C ASP A 392 -19.49 -25.23 9.09
N ARG A 393 -19.23 -23.94 9.32
CA ARG A 393 -17.93 -23.40 9.71
C ARG A 393 -18.07 -22.41 10.85
N THR A 394 -16.95 -22.20 11.54
CA THR A 394 -16.88 -21.50 12.81
C THR A 394 -15.51 -20.84 12.97
N VAL A 395 -15.31 -20.13 14.08
CA VAL A 395 -14.00 -19.67 14.52
C VAL A 395 -13.62 -20.49 15.74
N GLY A 396 -12.50 -21.18 15.67
CA GLY A 396 -11.91 -21.91 16.79
C GLY A 396 -10.72 -21.17 17.40
N TRP A 397 -10.26 -21.63 18.56
CA TRP A 397 -9.12 -21.03 19.26
C TRP A 397 -8.27 -22.05 20.03
N LEU A 398 -7.03 -21.66 20.31
CA LEU A 398 -6.03 -22.43 21.05
C LEU A 398 -5.29 -21.51 22.03
N ASP A 399 -5.04 -22.01 23.24
CA ASP A 399 -3.96 -21.52 24.09
C ASP A 399 -2.72 -22.36 23.79
N ASN A 400 -1.65 -21.73 23.30
CA ASN A 400 -0.43 -22.45 22.93
C ASN A 400 0.44 -22.80 24.17
N GLY A 401 0.06 -22.35 25.37
CA GLY A 401 0.75 -22.64 26.62
C GLY A 401 2.07 -21.88 26.84
N ASP A 402 2.48 -21.05 25.88
CA ASP A 402 3.64 -20.15 25.95
C ASP A 402 3.26 -18.68 26.18
N GLY A 403 1.97 -18.42 26.45
CA GLY A 403 1.40 -17.08 26.58
C GLY A 403 0.88 -16.49 25.26
N SER A 404 1.05 -17.20 24.15
CA SER A 404 0.42 -16.86 22.88
C SER A 404 -0.90 -17.59 22.69
N VAL A 405 -1.82 -16.95 21.96
CA VAL A 405 -3.12 -17.53 21.62
C VAL A 405 -3.31 -17.53 20.11
N THR A 406 -3.92 -18.58 19.58
CA THR A 406 -4.25 -18.69 18.16
C THR A 406 -5.76 -18.74 18.01
N PHE A 407 -6.31 -17.99 17.06
CA PHE A 407 -7.70 -18.12 16.65
C PHE A 407 -7.80 -18.11 15.13
N GLY A 408 -8.83 -18.75 14.59
CA GLY A 408 -8.95 -18.82 13.14
C GLY A 408 -10.18 -19.54 12.67
N PHE A 409 -10.37 -19.47 11.36
CA PHE A 409 -11.39 -20.24 10.68
C PHE A 409 -11.19 -21.74 10.94
N ALA A 410 -12.26 -22.38 11.37
CA ALA A 410 -12.29 -23.78 11.75
C ALA A 410 -13.61 -24.43 11.33
N ALA A 411 -13.65 -25.75 11.37
CA ALA A 411 -14.88 -26.52 11.48
C ALA A 411 -15.06 -26.95 12.95
N ALA A 412 -16.31 -27.18 13.37
CA ALA A 412 -16.53 -27.88 14.62
C ALA A 412 -15.88 -29.27 14.53
N GLY A 413 -15.15 -29.68 15.55
CA GLY A 413 -14.36 -30.91 15.50
C GLY A 413 -12.92 -30.75 15.02
N ASP A 414 -12.48 -29.57 14.58
CA ASP A 414 -11.05 -29.28 14.41
C ASP A 414 -10.53 -28.62 15.70
N SER A 415 -10.11 -29.44 16.67
CA SER A 415 -9.71 -28.99 18.00
C SER A 415 -8.33 -28.35 18.00
N ASN A 416 -7.46 -28.70 17.05
CA ASN A 416 -6.06 -28.29 16.99
C ASN A 416 -5.77 -27.20 15.92
N LEU A 417 -6.80 -26.76 15.20
CA LEU A 417 -6.79 -25.76 14.12
C LEU A 417 -5.83 -26.07 12.97
N ASP A 418 -5.63 -27.34 12.62
CA ASP A 418 -4.79 -27.76 11.49
C ASP A 418 -5.54 -27.85 10.15
N TRP A 419 -6.83 -27.53 10.16
CA TRP A 419 -7.75 -27.62 9.02
C TRP A 419 -8.06 -29.03 8.55
N MET A 420 -7.81 -30.02 9.40
CA MET A 420 -8.32 -31.38 9.29
C MET A 420 -9.27 -31.64 10.47
N VAL A 421 -10.17 -32.60 10.28
CA VAL A 421 -10.93 -33.18 11.37
C VAL A 421 -10.54 -34.65 11.35
N ASP A 422 -9.71 -35.09 12.28
CA ASP A 422 -9.13 -36.43 12.25
C ASP A 422 -9.12 -37.13 13.62
N ILE A 423 -8.40 -38.25 13.69
CA ILE A 423 -8.32 -39.05 14.92
C ILE A 423 -7.67 -38.28 16.08
N ILE A 424 -6.83 -37.30 15.80
CA ILE A 424 -6.20 -36.44 16.81
C ILE A 424 -7.27 -35.57 17.46
N ASP A 425 -8.21 -35.01 16.68
CA ASP A 425 -9.30 -34.20 17.23
C ASP A 425 -10.29 -35.04 18.04
N ALA A 426 -10.66 -36.22 17.53
CA ALA A 426 -11.50 -37.16 18.28
C ALA A 426 -10.82 -37.60 19.59
N ALA A 427 -9.49 -37.79 19.56
CA ALA A 427 -8.73 -38.09 20.76
C ALA A 427 -8.75 -36.90 21.75
N ASN A 428 -8.62 -35.65 21.30
CA ASN A 428 -8.70 -34.47 22.16
C ASN A 428 -10.09 -34.33 22.80
N PHE A 429 -11.15 -34.50 22.02
CA PHE A 429 -12.53 -34.50 22.49
C PHE A 429 -12.77 -35.52 23.62
N LEU A 430 -12.23 -36.74 23.47
CA LEU A 430 -12.37 -37.81 24.45
C LEU A 430 -11.42 -37.67 25.64
N ALA A 431 -10.18 -37.25 25.39
CA ALA A 431 -9.12 -37.15 26.41
C ALA A 431 -9.38 -36.05 27.43
N GLY A 432 -10.11 -34.99 27.05
CA GLY A 432 -10.55 -33.95 27.97
C GLY A 432 -11.45 -34.50 29.10
N GLY A 433 -12.16 -35.61 28.85
CA GLY A 433 -13.08 -36.21 29.83
C GLY A 433 -14.18 -35.24 30.29
N LYS A 434 -14.49 -34.22 29.48
CA LYS A 434 -15.44 -33.14 29.80
C LYS A 434 -16.88 -33.45 29.38
N PHE A 435 -17.08 -34.52 28.63
CA PHE A 435 -18.39 -34.94 28.13
C PHE A 435 -19.37 -35.18 29.29
N ASP A 436 -20.41 -34.36 29.39
CA ASP A 436 -21.42 -34.36 30.46
C ASP A 436 -20.85 -34.16 31.89
N VAL A 437 -19.64 -33.58 32.04
CA VAL A 437 -18.99 -33.39 33.36
C VAL A 437 -19.22 -31.97 33.93
N GLY A 438 -19.70 -31.03 33.12
CA GLY A 438 -20.02 -29.65 33.52
C GLY A 438 -18.87 -28.65 33.27
N PRO A 439 -19.11 -27.34 33.52
CA PRO A 439 -18.23 -26.26 33.10
C PRO A 439 -17.05 -26.05 34.07
N PRO A 440 -15.98 -25.37 33.64
CA PRO A 440 -15.77 -24.81 32.30
C PRO A 440 -15.11 -25.83 31.35
N ALA A 441 -15.59 -25.85 30.11
CA ALA A 441 -14.92 -26.44 28.96
C ALA A 441 -14.39 -25.36 28.01
N ASN A 442 -13.46 -25.73 27.12
CA ASN A 442 -12.93 -24.87 26.07
C ASN A 442 -12.94 -25.57 24.70
N TRP A 443 -12.56 -24.83 23.65
CA TRP A 443 -12.54 -25.33 22.27
C TRP A 443 -11.70 -26.60 22.09
N MET A 444 -10.50 -26.65 22.69
CA MET A 444 -9.61 -27.82 22.62
C MET A 444 -10.16 -29.04 23.36
N GLU A 445 -10.99 -28.80 24.38
CA GLU A 445 -11.67 -29.84 25.16
C GLU A 445 -12.98 -30.32 24.51
N GLY A 446 -13.42 -29.67 23.42
CA GLY A 446 -14.57 -30.07 22.63
C GLY A 446 -15.81 -29.19 22.74
N ASP A 447 -15.74 -28.02 23.39
CA ASP A 447 -16.85 -27.04 23.41
C ASP A 447 -16.86 -26.25 22.10
N TYR A 448 -17.61 -26.73 21.11
CA TYR A 448 -17.72 -26.11 19.79
C TYR A 448 -18.87 -25.11 19.69
N THR A 449 -19.81 -25.18 20.64
CA THR A 449 -20.96 -24.26 20.73
C THR A 449 -20.66 -22.99 21.53
N TYR A 450 -19.56 -22.97 22.28
CA TYR A 450 -19.15 -21.94 23.24
C TYR A 450 -20.15 -21.72 24.39
N ASP A 451 -20.83 -22.77 24.82
CA ASP A 451 -21.77 -22.69 25.96
C ASP A 451 -21.12 -23.06 27.31
N GLY A 452 -19.84 -23.47 27.28
CA GLY A 452 -19.04 -23.84 28.44
C GLY A 452 -19.19 -25.30 28.85
N PHE A 453 -20.00 -26.09 28.15
CA PHE A 453 -20.18 -27.52 28.34
C PHE A 453 -19.57 -28.28 27.17
N VAL A 454 -19.30 -29.56 27.40
CA VAL A 454 -19.09 -30.52 26.31
C VAL A 454 -20.21 -31.53 26.43
N ASP A 455 -21.16 -31.50 25.50
CA ASP A 455 -22.35 -32.35 25.57
C ASP A 455 -22.69 -32.98 24.20
N ILE A 456 -23.90 -33.53 24.11
CA ILE A 456 -24.37 -34.18 22.89
C ILE A 456 -24.49 -33.21 21.70
N LEU A 457 -24.68 -31.91 21.93
CA LEU A 457 -24.74 -30.89 20.88
C LEU A 457 -23.35 -30.70 20.26
N ASP A 458 -22.30 -30.67 21.07
CA ASP A 458 -20.92 -30.59 20.55
C ASP A 458 -20.52 -31.85 19.80
N ALA A 459 -20.86 -33.03 20.34
CA ALA A 459 -20.62 -34.29 19.65
C ALA A 459 -21.42 -34.38 18.33
N ALA A 460 -22.65 -33.86 18.31
CA ALA A 460 -23.45 -33.78 17.09
C ALA A 460 -22.79 -32.85 16.06
N MET A 461 -22.28 -31.68 16.47
CA MET A 461 -21.56 -30.76 15.58
C MET A 461 -20.27 -31.37 15.02
N PHE A 462 -19.53 -32.13 15.83
CA PHE A 462 -18.34 -32.86 15.41
C PHE A 462 -18.68 -33.84 14.28
N LEU A 463 -19.77 -34.60 14.41
CA LEU A 463 -20.14 -35.66 13.47
C LEU A 463 -20.94 -35.17 12.27
N SER A 464 -21.74 -34.11 12.41
CA SER A 464 -22.65 -33.63 11.36
C SER A 464 -21.94 -32.92 10.21
N ASN A 465 -20.70 -32.48 10.42
CA ASN A 465 -19.92 -31.75 9.41
C ASN A 465 -19.44 -32.65 8.24
N GLY A 466 -19.44 -33.98 8.41
CA GLY A 466 -18.94 -34.95 7.42
C GLY A 466 -17.45 -34.84 7.09
N LEU A 467 -16.64 -34.21 7.95
CA LEU A 467 -15.23 -33.91 7.70
C LEU A 467 -14.25 -34.89 8.33
N PHE A 468 -14.71 -35.79 9.21
CA PHE A 468 -13.84 -36.75 9.87
C PHE A 468 -13.09 -37.62 8.86
N ASP A 469 -11.76 -37.54 8.88
CA ASP A 469 -10.82 -38.21 7.96
C ASP A 469 -11.08 -37.89 6.46
N ALA A 470 -11.68 -36.72 6.17
CA ALA A 470 -11.96 -36.25 4.81
C ALA A 470 -10.79 -35.45 4.18
N GLY A 471 -9.70 -35.25 4.93
CA GLY A 471 -8.57 -34.41 4.56
C GLY A 471 -8.81 -32.92 4.82
N PHE A 472 -7.98 -32.07 4.20
CA PHE A 472 -8.02 -30.62 4.43
C PHE A 472 -9.30 -29.98 3.87
N TYR A 473 -10.06 -29.30 4.72
CA TYR A 473 -11.26 -28.54 4.31
C TYR A 473 -10.98 -27.06 3.99
N ASN A 474 -9.74 -26.62 4.16
CA ASN A 474 -9.19 -25.32 3.79
C ASN A 474 -7.81 -25.56 3.13
N PRO A 475 -7.26 -24.67 2.29
CA PRO A 475 -5.96 -24.91 1.66
C PRO A 475 -4.90 -25.24 2.71
N ALA A 476 -4.09 -26.28 2.52
CA ALA A 476 -3.14 -26.72 3.53
C ALA A 476 -2.25 -25.58 4.05
N PRO A 477 -1.89 -25.56 5.35
CA PRO A 477 -1.00 -24.54 5.90
C PRO A 477 0.28 -24.40 5.05
N GLY A 478 0.48 -23.21 4.47
CA GLY A 478 1.64 -22.92 3.61
C GLY A 478 1.35 -22.91 2.10
N ALA A 479 0.15 -23.30 1.66
CA ALA A 479 -0.30 -23.26 0.27
C ALA A 479 -0.86 -21.89 -0.18
N GLY A 480 -0.42 -20.79 0.45
CA GLY A 480 -0.88 -19.43 0.14
C GLY A 480 -0.48 -18.94 -1.27
N PRO A 481 -0.98 -17.78 -1.73
CA PRO A 481 -0.77 -17.29 -3.11
C PRO A 481 0.70 -16.99 -3.49
N ASN A 482 1.63 -17.08 -2.54
CA ASN A 482 3.08 -16.96 -2.72
C ASN A 482 3.83 -18.27 -2.43
N ALA A 483 3.14 -19.41 -2.34
CA ALA A 483 3.80 -20.70 -2.40
C ALA A 483 4.46 -20.77 -3.78
N VAL A 484 5.78 -20.58 -3.82
CA VAL A 484 6.59 -21.03 -4.94
C VAL A 484 6.16 -22.47 -5.14
N VAL A 485 5.42 -22.74 -6.22
CA VAL A 485 5.08 -24.10 -6.63
C VAL A 485 6.41 -24.82 -6.58
N ALA A 486 6.56 -25.75 -5.61
CA ALA A 486 7.68 -26.66 -5.62
C ALA A 486 7.58 -27.32 -6.99
N VAL A 487 8.48 -26.94 -7.89
CA VAL A 487 8.61 -27.54 -9.21
C VAL A 487 8.62 -29.03 -8.91
N PRO A 488 7.64 -29.81 -9.38
CA PRO A 488 7.69 -31.25 -9.21
C PRO A 488 9.04 -31.67 -9.75
N GLU A 489 9.90 -32.20 -8.87
CA GLU A 489 11.24 -32.62 -9.27
C GLU A 489 11.05 -33.48 -10.53
N PRO A 490 11.60 -33.08 -11.69
CA PRO A 490 11.42 -33.88 -12.88
C PRO A 490 11.99 -35.25 -12.53
N ALA A 491 11.25 -36.31 -12.85
CA ALA A 491 11.66 -37.70 -12.68
C ALA A 491 13.03 -38.06 -13.34
N GLY A 492 13.73 -37.08 -13.92
CA GLY A 492 15.09 -37.17 -14.44
C GLY A 492 16.18 -37.49 -13.41
N LEU A 493 16.04 -37.12 -12.13
CA LEU A 493 17.07 -37.50 -11.12
C LEU A 493 17.02 -39.01 -10.81
N ALA A 494 15.83 -39.60 -10.78
CA ALA A 494 15.67 -41.06 -10.69
C ALA A 494 16.18 -41.77 -11.97
N ALA A 495 15.94 -41.18 -13.15
CA ALA A 495 16.42 -41.74 -14.42
C ALA A 495 17.95 -41.71 -14.55
N ILE A 496 18.63 -40.68 -14.02
CA ILE A 496 20.10 -40.59 -14.01
C ILE A 496 20.70 -41.57 -13.00
N ALA A 497 20.06 -41.78 -11.84
CA ALA A 497 20.50 -42.77 -10.85
C ALA A 497 20.39 -44.21 -11.39
N VAL A 498 19.30 -44.53 -12.11
CA VAL A 498 19.11 -45.85 -12.75
C VAL A 498 20.08 -46.05 -13.92
N ALA A 499 20.36 -45.01 -14.72
CA ALA A 499 21.35 -45.08 -15.80
C ALA A 499 22.78 -45.25 -15.26
N ALA A 500 23.15 -44.57 -14.17
CA ALA A 500 24.46 -44.71 -13.53
C ALA A 500 24.64 -46.12 -12.92
N ALA A 501 23.60 -46.67 -12.30
CA ALA A 501 23.62 -48.05 -11.79
C ALA A 501 23.75 -49.09 -12.93
N ALA A 502 23.06 -48.90 -14.05
CA ALA A 502 23.16 -49.78 -15.22
C ALA A 502 24.55 -49.75 -15.87
N VAL A 503 25.20 -48.58 -15.93
CA VAL A 503 26.58 -48.44 -16.43
C VAL A 503 27.59 -49.05 -15.45
N TYR A 504 27.34 -48.95 -14.13
CA TYR A 504 28.19 -49.56 -13.10
C TYR A 504 28.13 -51.09 -13.11
N VAL A 505 26.94 -51.68 -13.30
CA VAL A 505 26.75 -53.13 -13.42
C VAL A 505 27.38 -53.66 -14.72
N ARG A 506 27.28 -52.91 -15.82
CA ARG A 506 27.89 -53.29 -17.11
C ARG A 506 29.44 -53.31 -17.08
N ARG A 507 30.07 -52.50 -16.21
CA ARG A 507 31.53 -52.50 -16.02
C ARG A 507 32.06 -53.66 -15.16
N ARG A 508 31.22 -54.34 -14.38
CA ARG A 508 31.65 -55.47 -13.53
C ARG A 508 31.50 -56.86 -14.17
N VAL A 509 30.88 -56.95 -15.35
CA VAL A 509 30.73 -58.21 -16.08
C VAL A 509 31.55 -58.19 -17.38
N SER A 510 32.88 -58.32 -17.26
CA SER A 510 33.73 -58.80 -18.35
C SER A 510 34.37 -60.13 -17.93
N PRO A 511 33.89 -61.29 -18.40
CA PRO A 511 34.60 -62.54 -18.20
C PRO A 511 35.82 -62.58 -19.11
N PHE A 512 36.98 -62.62 -18.48
CA PHE A 512 38.13 -63.43 -18.89
C PHE A 512 37.73 -64.59 -19.81
N ASN A 513 38.28 -64.66 -21.03
CA ASN A 513 38.42 -65.94 -21.72
C ASN A 513 39.87 -66.16 -22.14
N ARG A 514 40.34 -67.37 -21.82
CA ARG A 514 41.73 -67.79 -21.66
C ARG A 514 42.44 -67.95 -23.00
N GLY A 515 43.67 -67.47 -23.07
CA GLY A 515 44.71 -68.11 -23.86
C GLY A 515 45.47 -69.10 -22.98
N ALA A 516 45.47 -70.39 -23.35
CA ALA A 516 46.46 -71.36 -22.91
C ALA A 516 47.10 -71.98 -24.16
N LYS A 517 48.43 -71.90 -24.22
CA LYS A 517 49.28 -72.61 -25.18
C LYS A 517 49.48 -74.06 -24.72
N ARG A 518 49.66 -74.92 -25.72
CA ARG A 518 50.05 -76.35 -25.74
C ARG A 518 48.91 -77.35 -25.62
#